data_AF-A0A2V6KGH7-F1
#
_entry.id   AF-A0A2V6KGH7-F1
#
_cell.length_a   1.000
_cell.length_b   1.000
_cell.length_c   1.000
_cell.angle_alpha   90.00
_cell.angle_beta   90.00
_cell.angle_gamma   90.00
#
_symmetry.space_group_name_H-M   'P 1'
#
loop_
_entity.id
_entity.type
_entity.pdbx_description
1 polymer ?
#
loop_
_entity_poly.entity_id
_entity_poly.type
_entity_poly.pdbx_seq_one_letter_code
_entity_poly.pdbx_strand_id
1 'polypeptide(L)'
;MLVALTLLFVGVLTSLADQFGTTTALDWQRWTVFSQGAGVPASTVVYAQSGSSYVNGDVGVWGTGNINLSNTATIDGDLYYRTTGILKISGKAKVTGVKHHDAAGDAILLNSSNEAYMESDQLWAQPATFGYPSTINTGSDMTITGTGHVVLRLRDFVLTGGTFTLVGTSPATTFVFNISRAFSLSGSARIVLSGITASNVIFNVRGSSSAAAISGSAAFQGILLANYRNVKISGGTVNGEIVGNRVVISGGATLFHASP
;
A
#
# COMPACT_ATOMS: atom_id res chain seq x y z
N MET A 1 5.67 68.91 -16.83
CA MET A 1 6.85 68.06 -16.61
C MET A 1 6.42 66.96 -15.65
N LEU A 2 5.96 65.83 -16.20
CA LEU A 2 5.26 64.77 -15.48
C LEU A 2 6.23 63.60 -15.31
N VAL A 3 6.57 63.26 -14.07
CA VAL A 3 7.47 62.15 -13.73
C VAL A 3 6.66 60.86 -13.76
N ALA A 4 6.94 59.98 -14.72
CA ALA A 4 6.35 58.64 -14.78
C ALA A 4 7.10 57.71 -13.81
N LEU A 5 6.44 57.31 -12.73
CA LEU A 5 6.90 56.30 -11.80
C LEU A 5 6.55 54.91 -12.37
N THR A 6 7.49 54.26 -13.03
CA THR A 6 7.33 52.87 -13.48
C THR A 6 7.53 51.94 -12.30
N LEU A 7 6.43 51.45 -11.74
CA LEU A 7 6.43 50.44 -10.68
C LEU A 7 6.79 49.09 -11.31
N LEU A 8 8.02 48.62 -11.08
CA LEU A 8 8.48 47.30 -11.52
C LEU A 8 7.92 46.25 -10.53
N PHE A 9 6.87 45.53 -10.91
CA PHE A 9 6.46 44.31 -10.22
C PHE A 9 7.48 43.20 -10.51
N VAL A 10 8.49 43.06 -9.65
CA VAL A 10 9.29 41.83 -9.56
C VAL A 10 8.41 40.81 -8.84
N GLY A 11 7.54 40.16 -9.61
CA GLY A 11 6.80 38.99 -9.15
C GLY A 11 7.80 37.91 -8.78
N VAL A 12 7.87 37.62 -7.49
CA VAL A 12 8.54 36.44 -6.92
C VAL A 12 7.83 35.20 -7.47
N LEU A 13 8.26 34.74 -8.64
CA LEU A 13 8.06 33.37 -9.12
C LEU A 13 9.30 32.57 -8.70
N THR A 14 9.50 32.43 -7.40
CA THR A 14 10.44 31.44 -6.86
C THR A 14 9.80 30.06 -7.03
N SER A 15 10.20 29.42 -8.12
CA SER A 15 10.45 27.98 -8.23
C SER A 15 9.49 27.02 -7.52
N LEU A 16 8.33 26.78 -8.14
CA LEU A 16 7.55 25.54 -7.92
C LEU A 16 8.11 24.35 -8.73
N ALA A 17 9.17 24.56 -9.52
CA ALA A 17 9.75 23.54 -10.40
C ALA A 17 10.87 22.71 -9.75
N ASP A 18 11.36 23.10 -8.56
CA ASP A 18 12.52 22.44 -7.92
C ASP A 18 12.13 21.53 -6.74
N GLN A 19 10.83 21.28 -6.53
CA GLN A 19 10.31 20.34 -5.52
C GLN A 19 9.91 18.97 -6.06
N PHE A 20 10.11 18.72 -7.36
CA PHE A 20 9.84 17.41 -7.98
C PHE A 20 11.12 16.59 -8.25
N GLY A 21 12.30 17.09 -7.84
CA GLY A 21 13.61 16.50 -8.16
C GLY A 21 14.27 15.67 -7.06
N THR A 22 13.77 15.73 -5.83
CA THR A 22 14.25 14.87 -4.74
C THR A 22 13.04 14.43 -3.94
N THR A 23 12.46 13.28 -4.29
CA THR A 23 11.81 12.47 -3.28
C THR A 23 12.91 12.18 -2.25
N THR A 24 13.00 12.99 -1.18
CA THR A 24 13.64 12.52 0.05
C THR A 24 12.96 11.20 0.29
N ALA A 25 13.70 10.10 0.13
CA ALA A 25 13.18 8.75 0.16
C ALA A 25 12.22 8.67 1.36
N LEU A 26 10.93 8.73 1.06
CA LEU A 26 9.92 8.66 2.08
C LEU A 26 10.14 7.27 2.67
N ASP A 27 10.31 7.18 3.99
CA ASP A 27 10.55 5.91 4.70
C ASP A 27 9.23 5.14 4.85
N TRP A 28 8.36 5.22 3.84
CA TRP A 28 7.03 4.62 3.84
C TRP A 28 7.10 3.11 3.66
N GLN A 29 8.17 2.60 3.04
CA GLN A 29 8.52 1.18 2.98
C GLN A 29 9.05 0.65 4.32
N ARG A 30 8.53 1.14 5.44
CA ARG A 30 8.80 0.60 6.78
C ARG A 30 7.90 -0.58 7.09
N TRP A 31 6.68 -0.56 6.57
CA TRP A 31 5.63 -1.46 7.01
C TRP A 31 5.54 -2.66 6.10
N THR A 32 5.26 -3.83 6.67
CA THR A 32 4.64 -4.92 5.91
C THR A 32 3.13 -4.74 5.87
N VAL A 33 2.57 -4.25 6.97
CA VAL A 33 1.14 -3.94 7.09
C VAL A 33 0.95 -2.62 7.83
N PHE A 34 0.24 -1.69 7.21
CA PHE A 34 -0.17 -0.43 7.83
C PHE A 34 -1.69 -0.21 7.75
N SER A 35 -2.32 0.06 8.89
CA SER A 35 -3.74 0.38 8.98
C SER A 35 -3.96 1.86 9.34
N GLN A 36 -4.48 2.63 8.40
CA GLN A 36 -4.73 4.09 8.50
C GLN A 36 -5.83 4.43 9.50
N GLY A 37 -6.98 3.77 9.38
CA GLY A 37 -8.10 3.92 10.31
C GLY A 37 -8.82 5.26 10.36
N ALA A 38 -8.63 6.16 9.40
CA ALA A 38 -9.36 7.42 9.35
C ALA A 38 -10.84 7.18 8.94
N GLY A 39 -11.78 7.64 9.77
CA GLY A 39 -13.19 7.74 9.40
C GLY A 39 -14.05 6.49 9.61
N VAL A 40 -13.57 5.46 10.31
CA VAL A 40 -14.40 4.31 10.71
C VAL A 40 -14.21 4.04 12.21
N PRO A 41 -15.29 3.86 13.02
CA PRO A 41 -15.21 3.64 14.47
C PRO A 41 -14.42 2.40 14.94
N ALA A 42 -13.85 1.62 14.01
CA ALA A 42 -13.04 0.46 14.30
C ALA A 42 -11.97 0.29 13.22
N SER A 43 -10.86 1.03 13.34
CA SER A 43 -9.64 0.64 12.63
C SER A 43 -9.09 -0.58 13.35
N THR A 44 -9.39 -1.75 12.81
CA THR A 44 -9.01 -2.99 13.47
C THR A 44 -8.22 -3.83 12.50
N VAL A 45 -6.91 -3.97 12.76
CA VAL A 45 -6.16 -5.08 12.18
C VAL A 45 -6.66 -6.34 12.87
N VAL A 46 -7.46 -7.12 12.14
CA VAL A 46 -8.01 -8.38 12.65
C VAL A 46 -7.26 -9.53 11.99
N TYR A 47 -6.48 -10.23 12.80
CA TYR A 47 -5.96 -11.55 12.49
C TYR A 47 -6.93 -12.58 13.07
N ALA A 48 -7.99 -12.93 12.34
CA ALA A 48 -8.92 -13.97 12.77
C ALA A 48 -9.75 -14.50 11.61
N GLN A 49 -9.64 -15.83 11.35
CA GLN A 49 -10.80 -16.74 11.41
C GLN A 49 -10.43 -18.21 11.13
N SER A 50 -9.27 -18.50 10.53
CA SER A 50 -8.74 -19.87 10.35
C SER A 50 -7.30 -19.80 9.81
N GLY A 51 -6.45 -20.78 10.17
CA GLY A 51 -5.06 -20.89 9.70
C GLY A 51 -4.01 -20.07 10.47
N SER A 52 -2.74 -20.42 10.27
CA SER A 52 -1.58 -19.75 10.88
C SER A 52 -1.11 -18.58 10.02
N SER A 53 -1.81 -17.44 10.07
CA SER A 53 -1.37 -16.24 9.35
C SER A 53 -0.02 -15.75 9.89
N TYR A 54 0.85 -15.27 9.01
CA TYR A 54 2.21 -14.86 9.34
C TYR A 54 2.55 -13.54 8.64
N VAL A 55 3.12 -12.61 9.38
CA VAL A 55 3.68 -11.36 8.85
C VAL A 55 5.14 -11.31 9.25
N ASN A 56 6.04 -11.22 8.27
CA ASN A 56 7.46 -10.99 8.46
C ASN A 56 7.76 -9.53 8.15
N GLY A 57 8.04 -8.76 9.21
CA GLY A 57 8.26 -7.32 9.19
C GLY A 57 7.25 -6.54 10.04
N ASP A 58 7.46 -5.23 10.08
CA ASP A 58 6.78 -4.37 11.03
C ASP A 58 5.31 -4.11 10.68
N VAL A 59 4.50 -3.93 11.72
CA VAL A 59 3.06 -3.66 11.62
C VAL A 59 2.71 -2.36 12.33
N GLY A 60 2.02 -1.47 11.61
CA GLY A 60 1.57 -0.18 12.15
C GLY A 60 0.04 -0.05 12.14
N VAL A 61 -0.54 0.42 13.24
CA VAL A 61 -1.99 0.64 13.38
C VAL A 61 -2.25 2.02 13.97
N TRP A 62 -2.57 2.97 13.08
CA TRP A 62 -2.92 4.35 13.42
C TRP A 62 -4.37 4.43 13.95
N GLY A 63 -5.32 5.06 13.25
CA GLY A 63 -6.75 5.05 13.55
C GLY A 63 -7.16 5.07 15.03
N THR A 64 -7.98 4.09 15.45
CA THR A 64 -8.30 3.76 16.84
C THR A 64 -7.20 2.95 17.54
N GLY A 65 -6.18 2.45 16.83
CA GLY A 65 -5.10 1.63 17.39
C GLY A 65 -5.50 0.21 17.80
N ASN A 66 -6.69 -0.26 17.42
CA ASN A 66 -7.20 -1.55 17.90
C ASN A 66 -6.65 -2.73 17.09
N ILE A 67 -6.22 -3.77 17.78
CA ILE A 67 -5.63 -4.97 17.18
C ILE A 67 -6.24 -6.20 17.82
N ASN A 68 -6.65 -7.16 16.98
CA ASN A 68 -7.07 -8.48 17.42
C ASN A 68 -6.18 -9.54 16.77
N LEU A 69 -5.36 -10.20 17.58
CA LEU A 69 -4.54 -11.37 17.23
C LEU A 69 -5.16 -12.63 17.84
N SER A 70 -5.34 -13.66 17.02
CA SER A 70 -5.99 -14.91 17.46
C SER A 70 -5.38 -16.16 16.82
N ASN A 71 -5.79 -17.34 17.30
CA ASN A 71 -5.33 -18.64 16.83
C ASN A 71 -3.81 -18.77 16.92
N THR A 72 -3.12 -19.00 15.81
CA THR A 72 -1.66 -19.16 15.71
C THR A 72 -1.02 -18.01 14.94
N ALA A 73 -1.71 -16.87 14.81
CA ALA A 73 -1.22 -15.71 14.06
C ALA A 73 0.10 -15.18 14.66
N THR A 74 1.09 -14.92 13.81
CA THR A 74 2.39 -14.40 14.24
C THR A 74 2.72 -13.12 13.49
N ILE A 75 3.06 -12.07 14.23
CA ILE A 75 3.79 -10.91 13.72
C ILE A 75 5.25 -11.12 14.09
N ASP A 76 6.10 -11.26 13.08
CA ASP A 76 7.52 -11.44 13.18
C ASP A 76 8.26 -10.15 12.80
N GLY A 77 8.18 -9.19 13.71
CA GLY A 77 8.60 -7.79 13.54
C GLY A 77 8.08 -6.94 14.70
N ASP A 78 8.38 -5.66 14.67
CA ASP A 78 7.89 -4.72 15.66
C ASP A 78 6.42 -4.36 15.40
N LEU A 79 5.69 -4.10 16.48
CA LEU A 79 4.28 -3.72 16.43
C LEU A 79 4.10 -2.31 17.00
N TYR A 80 3.58 -1.41 16.16
CA TYR A 80 3.25 -0.03 16.52
C TYR A 80 1.74 0.13 16.51
N TYR A 81 1.18 0.59 17.61
CA TYR A 81 -0.25 0.88 17.70
C TYR A 81 -0.51 2.03 18.65
N ARG A 82 -1.59 2.79 18.38
CA ARG A 82 -1.83 4.01 19.13
C ARG A 82 -1.98 3.79 20.62
N THR A 83 -1.51 4.73 21.43
CA THR A 83 -1.67 4.74 22.91
C THR A 83 -3.12 4.63 23.39
N THR A 84 -4.08 5.02 22.56
CA THR A 84 -5.53 4.89 22.82
C THR A 84 -6.11 3.53 22.38
N GLY A 85 -5.30 2.69 21.75
CA GLY A 85 -5.69 1.43 21.16
C GLY A 85 -5.67 0.27 22.15
N ILE A 86 -6.32 -0.81 21.76
CA ILE A 86 -6.37 -2.05 22.53
C ILE A 86 -5.75 -3.18 21.71
N LEU A 87 -4.74 -3.82 22.27
CA LEU A 87 -4.16 -5.06 21.75
C LEU A 87 -4.80 -6.26 22.45
N LYS A 88 -5.61 -7.04 21.73
CA LYS A 88 -6.15 -8.32 22.20
C LYS A 88 -5.40 -9.48 21.54
N ILE A 89 -4.77 -10.32 22.35
CA ILE A 89 -4.08 -11.54 21.90
C ILE A 89 -4.79 -12.75 22.51
N SER A 90 -5.12 -13.74 21.69
CA SER A 90 -5.79 -14.97 22.10
C SER A 90 -5.21 -16.20 21.38
N GLY A 91 -5.42 -17.40 21.95
CA GLY A 91 -4.84 -18.63 21.44
C GLY A 91 -3.32 -18.67 21.65
N LYS A 92 -2.58 -19.09 20.60
CA LYS A 92 -1.12 -19.12 20.52
C LYS A 92 -0.55 -17.96 19.68
N ALA A 93 -1.35 -16.92 19.43
CA ALA A 93 -0.91 -15.79 18.64
C ALA A 93 0.19 -15.00 19.37
N LYS A 94 1.13 -14.40 18.63
CA LYS A 94 2.26 -13.68 19.22
C LYS A 94 2.79 -12.55 18.33
N VAL A 95 3.48 -11.64 18.98
CA VAL A 95 4.35 -10.63 18.37
C VAL A 95 5.76 -10.94 18.86
N THR A 96 6.72 -11.14 17.97
CA THR A 96 8.10 -11.51 18.34
C THR A 96 8.97 -10.28 18.62
N GLY A 97 8.69 -9.14 17.96
CA GLY A 97 9.40 -7.88 18.16
C GLY A 97 8.84 -7.01 19.29
N VAL A 98 9.29 -5.76 19.31
CA VAL A 98 8.93 -4.76 20.31
C VAL A 98 7.52 -4.24 20.06
N LYS A 99 6.79 -3.94 21.14
CA LYS A 99 5.47 -3.30 21.07
C LYS A 99 5.61 -1.83 21.42
N HIS A 100 5.48 -0.97 20.43
CA HIS A 100 5.47 0.48 20.58
C HIS A 100 4.03 0.94 20.84
N HIS A 101 3.79 1.34 22.09
CA HIS A 101 2.49 1.80 22.59
C HIS A 101 2.72 3.02 23.49
N ASP A 102 3.41 4.01 22.93
CA ASP A 102 3.88 5.22 23.59
C ASP A 102 3.78 6.42 22.63
N ALA A 103 4.08 7.61 23.13
CA ALA A 103 3.98 8.85 22.37
C ALA A 103 4.94 8.91 21.17
N ALA A 104 6.10 8.24 21.23
CA ALA A 104 7.03 8.19 20.11
C ALA A 104 6.48 7.28 18.99
N GLY A 105 5.90 6.14 19.37
CA GLY A 105 5.16 5.27 18.46
C GLY A 105 3.97 5.99 17.80
N ASP A 106 3.20 6.77 18.56
CA ASP A 106 2.10 7.59 18.02
C ASP A 106 2.59 8.59 16.96
N ALA A 107 3.73 9.26 17.20
CA ALA A 107 4.30 10.21 16.24
C ALA A 107 4.73 9.53 14.93
N ILE A 108 5.34 8.34 15.03
CA ILE A 108 5.70 7.51 13.87
C ILE A 108 4.44 7.13 13.06
N LEU A 109 3.40 6.63 13.73
CA LEU A 109 2.16 6.23 13.07
C LEU A 109 1.45 7.41 12.40
N LEU A 110 1.45 8.59 13.03
CA LEU A 110 0.88 9.80 12.44
C LEU A 110 1.63 10.21 11.16
N ASN A 111 2.96 10.20 11.19
CA ASN A 111 3.77 10.54 10.02
C ASN A 111 3.52 9.57 8.87
N SER A 112 3.57 8.25 9.12
CA SER A 112 3.27 7.25 8.11
C SER A 112 1.83 7.36 7.57
N SER A 113 0.88 7.76 8.41
CA SER A 113 -0.49 8.03 7.96
C SER A 113 -0.54 9.19 6.97
N ASN A 114 0.08 10.33 7.32
CA ASN A 114 0.09 11.51 6.47
C ASN A 114 0.82 11.25 5.15
N GLU A 115 1.98 10.59 5.20
CA GLU A 115 2.78 10.21 4.04
C GLU A 115 2.00 9.35 3.07
N ALA A 116 1.33 8.30 3.55
CA ALA A 116 0.53 7.42 2.70
C ALA A 116 -0.61 8.18 1.99
N TYR A 117 -1.27 9.14 2.65
CA TYR A 117 -2.29 9.97 2.00
C TYR A 117 -1.68 10.88 0.93
N MET A 118 -0.59 11.57 1.25
CA MET A 118 0.12 12.45 0.32
C MET A 118 0.61 11.67 -0.90
N GLU A 119 1.22 10.50 -0.70
CA GLU A 119 1.69 9.62 -1.77
C GLU A 119 0.53 9.17 -2.66
N SER A 120 -0.60 8.74 -2.06
CA SER A 120 -1.79 8.33 -2.83
C SER A 120 -2.32 9.45 -3.73
N ASP A 121 -2.33 10.70 -3.25
CA ASP A 121 -2.75 11.86 -4.02
C ASP A 121 -1.73 12.24 -5.10
N GLN A 122 -0.44 12.20 -4.79
CA GLN A 122 0.65 12.45 -5.76
C GLN A 122 0.62 11.43 -6.89
N LEU A 123 0.58 10.13 -6.58
CA LEU A 123 0.47 9.06 -7.56
C LEU A 123 -0.77 9.24 -8.43
N TRP A 124 -1.92 9.59 -7.84
CA TRP A 124 -3.16 9.79 -8.59
C TRP A 124 -3.08 10.93 -9.60
N ALA A 125 -2.36 12.00 -9.26
CA ALA A 125 -2.17 13.16 -10.13
C ALA A 125 -1.32 12.85 -11.36
N GLN A 126 -0.48 11.80 -11.32
CA GLN A 126 0.41 11.43 -12.42
C GLN A 126 -0.37 11.09 -13.70
N PRO A 127 0.07 11.58 -14.88
CA PRO A 127 -0.56 11.29 -16.16
C PRO A 127 -0.39 9.81 -16.52
N ALA A 128 -1.41 9.22 -17.16
CA ALA A 128 -1.29 7.85 -17.66
C ALA A 128 -0.27 7.76 -18.80
N THR A 129 0.54 6.71 -18.80
CA THR A 129 1.38 6.36 -19.94
C THR A 129 0.50 5.84 -21.08
N PHE A 130 0.73 6.35 -22.29
CA PHE A 130 -0.05 5.97 -23.47
C PHE A 130 0.15 4.49 -23.83
N GLY A 131 -0.91 3.84 -24.37
CA GLY A 131 -0.84 2.50 -24.92
C GLY A 131 -1.18 1.35 -23.96
N TYR A 132 -1.51 1.64 -22.69
CA TYR A 132 -1.92 0.63 -21.72
C TYR A 132 -3.44 0.56 -21.54
N PRO A 133 -4.00 -0.60 -21.13
CA PRO A 133 -5.44 -0.76 -20.94
C PRO A 133 -5.95 0.12 -19.79
N SER A 134 -7.23 0.47 -19.84
CA SER A 134 -7.93 1.19 -18.77
C SER A 134 -8.64 0.27 -17.77
N THR A 135 -8.58 -1.06 -17.98
CA THR A 135 -9.16 -2.09 -17.11
C THR A 135 -8.36 -3.37 -17.26
N ILE A 136 -8.11 -4.06 -16.14
CA ILE A 136 -7.62 -5.43 -16.11
C ILE A 136 -8.70 -6.25 -15.38
N ASN A 137 -9.34 -7.17 -16.08
CA ASN A 137 -10.33 -8.07 -15.53
C ASN A 137 -10.27 -9.39 -16.28
N THR A 138 -9.45 -10.32 -15.79
CA THR A 138 -9.13 -11.55 -16.51
C THR A 138 -8.77 -12.68 -15.55
N GLY A 139 -8.94 -13.93 -16.02
CA GLY A 139 -8.37 -15.13 -15.39
C GLY A 139 -7.25 -15.77 -16.22
N SER A 140 -6.80 -15.08 -17.27
CA SER A 140 -5.75 -15.52 -18.20
C SER A 140 -4.44 -14.78 -17.96
N ASP A 141 -3.36 -15.32 -18.49
CA ASP A 141 -2.04 -14.70 -18.43
C ASP A 141 -2.03 -13.38 -19.23
N MET A 142 -1.31 -12.40 -18.69
CA MET A 142 -1.10 -11.09 -19.33
C MET A 142 0.30 -10.60 -18.98
N THR A 143 0.98 -10.00 -19.96
CA THR A 143 2.31 -9.40 -19.74
C THR A 143 2.27 -7.93 -20.10
N ILE A 144 2.85 -7.10 -19.23
CA ILE A 144 3.11 -5.68 -19.49
C ILE A 144 4.62 -5.47 -19.42
N THR A 145 5.18 -4.91 -20.48
CA THR A 145 6.59 -4.50 -20.50
C THR A 145 6.66 -2.99 -20.44
N GLY A 146 7.52 -2.47 -19.55
CA GLY A 146 7.68 -1.05 -19.28
C GLY A 146 9.14 -0.64 -19.27
N THR A 147 9.37 0.66 -19.50
CA THR A 147 10.68 1.31 -19.40
C THR A 147 10.51 2.61 -18.64
N GLY A 148 11.41 2.88 -17.69
CA GLY A 148 11.34 4.11 -16.88
C GLY A 148 10.11 4.12 -15.97
N HIS A 149 9.35 5.21 -15.96
CA HIS A 149 8.16 5.36 -15.11
C HIS A 149 6.88 5.09 -15.89
N VAL A 150 6.17 4.01 -15.55
CA VAL A 150 4.94 3.58 -16.21
C VAL A 150 3.74 3.76 -15.30
N VAL A 151 2.74 4.52 -15.74
CA VAL A 151 1.52 4.81 -15.00
C VAL A 151 0.31 4.28 -15.75
N LEU A 152 -0.43 3.36 -15.15
CA LEU A 152 -1.69 2.85 -15.64
C LEU A 152 -2.84 3.47 -14.85
N ARG A 153 -3.80 4.07 -15.54
CA ARG A 153 -5.06 4.53 -14.93
C ARG A 153 -6.17 3.53 -15.23
N LEU A 154 -6.49 2.73 -14.22
CA LEU A 154 -7.45 1.64 -14.31
C LEU A 154 -8.78 2.00 -13.64
N ARG A 155 -9.86 1.47 -14.22
CA ARG A 155 -11.13 1.33 -13.51
C ARG A 155 -11.00 0.20 -12.50
N ASP A 156 -10.74 -1.00 -12.99
CA ASP A 156 -10.66 -2.22 -12.20
C ASP A 156 -9.33 -2.94 -12.48
N PHE A 157 -8.78 -3.55 -11.43
CA PHE A 157 -7.70 -4.53 -11.48
C PHE A 157 -8.18 -5.80 -10.78
N VAL A 158 -8.64 -6.77 -11.57
CA VAL A 158 -9.23 -8.01 -11.08
C VAL A 158 -8.57 -9.18 -11.79
N LEU A 159 -7.88 -10.02 -11.03
CA LEU A 159 -7.29 -11.26 -11.48
C LEU A 159 -7.93 -12.42 -10.72
N THR A 160 -8.65 -13.30 -11.44
CA THR A 160 -9.33 -14.47 -10.84
C THR A 160 -8.54 -15.78 -11.03
N GLY A 161 -7.39 -15.70 -11.69
CA GLY A 161 -6.47 -16.77 -12.04
C GLY A 161 -5.34 -16.21 -12.93
N GLY A 162 -4.53 -17.09 -13.49
CA GLY A 162 -3.46 -16.71 -14.42
C GLY A 162 -2.31 -15.94 -13.79
N THR A 163 -1.36 -15.54 -14.64
CA THR A 163 -0.16 -14.79 -14.28
C THR A 163 -0.16 -13.43 -14.96
N PHE A 164 -0.10 -12.38 -14.14
CA PHE A 164 0.14 -11.02 -14.58
C PHE A 164 1.63 -10.69 -14.43
N THR A 165 2.35 -10.70 -15.54
CA THR A 165 3.80 -10.49 -15.58
C THR A 165 4.12 -9.03 -15.85
N LEU A 166 4.92 -8.42 -14.98
CA LEU A 166 5.50 -7.09 -15.17
C LEU A 166 6.97 -7.22 -15.52
N VAL A 167 7.34 -6.73 -16.70
CA VAL A 167 8.70 -6.75 -17.20
C VAL A 167 9.23 -5.32 -17.22
N GLY A 168 10.19 -5.01 -16.36
CA GLY A 168 10.98 -3.78 -16.50
C GLY A 168 12.20 -4.02 -17.37
N THR A 169 12.47 -3.11 -18.29
CA THR A 169 13.68 -3.14 -19.13
C THR A 169 14.95 -2.71 -18.39
N SER A 170 14.79 -2.20 -17.16
CA SER A 170 15.87 -1.79 -16.25
C SER A 170 15.38 -1.95 -14.80
N PRO A 171 16.28 -2.22 -13.81
CA PRO A 171 15.94 -2.24 -12.39
C PRO A 171 15.34 -0.94 -11.85
N ALA A 172 15.56 0.19 -12.54
CA ALA A 172 14.96 1.48 -12.19
C ALA A 172 13.54 1.66 -12.77
N THR A 173 13.00 0.67 -13.49
CA THR A 173 11.65 0.76 -14.04
C THR A 173 10.63 0.65 -12.92
N THR A 174 9.68 1.57 -12.87
CA THR A 174 8.60 1.57 -11.88
C THR A 174 7.24 1.47 -12.54
N PHE A 175 6.32 0.77 -11.89
CA PHE A 175 4.92 0.66 -12.32
C PHE A 175 3.99 1.24 -11.25
N VAL A 176 3.11 2.17 -11.66
CA VAL A 176 2.05 2.74 -10.83
C VAL A 176 0.70 2.37 -11.44
N PHE A 177 -0.13 1.68 -10.68
CA PHE A 177 -1.50 1.34 -11.03
C PHE A 177 -2.46 2.20 -10.22
N ASN A 178 -2.96 3.27 -10.82
CA ASN A 178 -4.00 4.12 -10.24
C ASN A 178 -5.37 3.52 -10.54
N ILE A 179 -6.00 2.93 -9.52
CA ILE A 179 -7.25 2.15 -9.64
C ILE A 179 -8.40 2.89 -8.97
N SER A 180 -9.46 3.20 -9.73
CA SER A 180 -10.62 3.96 -9.21
C SER A 180 -11.70 3.10 -8.56
N ARG A 181 -11.82 1.81 -8.90
CA ARG A 181 -12.97 0.97 -8.50
C ARG A 181 -12.59 -0.33 -7.81
N ALA A 182 -12.22 -1.39 -8.51
CA ALA A 182 -11.97 -2.69 -7.85
C ALA A 182 -10.50 -3.08 -7.90
N PHE A 183 -10.01 -3.63 -6.79
CA PHE A 183 -8.75 -4.37 -6.73
C PHE A 183 -9.03 -5.75 -6.14
N SER A 184 -8.71 -6.82 -6.88
CA SER A 184 -8.85 -8.19 -6.39
C SER A 184 -7.85 -9.14 -7.05
N LEU A 185 -7.18 -9.96 -6.24
CA LEU A 185 -6.52 -11.18 -6.66
C LEU A 185 -7.21 -12.38 -5.99
N SER A 186 -7.61 -13.38 -6.74
CA SER A 186 -8.28 -14.57 -6.21
C SER A 186 -7.88 -15.85 -6.95
N GLY A 187 -8.33 -17.00 -6.42
CA GLY A 187 -8.01 -18.30 -6.99
C GLY A 187 -6.51 -18.59 -6.91
N SER A 188 -5.88 -18.82 -8.07
CA SER A 188 -4.44 -19.05 -8.22
C SER A 188 -3.72 -17.86 -8.87
N ALA A 189 -4.34 -16.67 -8.93
CA ALA A 189 -3.78 -15.48 -9.57
C ALA A 189 -2.40 -15.11 -9.04
N ARG A 190 -1.47 -14.76 -9.93
CA ARG A 190 -0.10 -14.37 -9.56
C ARG A 190 0.29 -13.06 -10.22
N ILE A 191 1.00 -12.22 -9.49
CA ILE A 191 1.81 -11.14 -10.07
C ILE A 191 3.25 -11.62 -10.07
N VAL A 192 3.89 -11.58 -11.22
CA VAL A 192 5.29 -11.98 -11.40
C VAL A 192 6.08 -10.79 -11.91
N LEU A 193 7.22 -10.54 -11.30
CA LEU A 193 8.11 -9.45 -11.65
C LEU A 193 9.34 -9.98 -12.37
N SER A 194 9.76 -9.29 -13.43
CA SER A 194 10.97 -9.60 -14.20
C SER A 194 11.75 -8.32 -14.43
N GLY A 195 13.01 -8.31 -13.98
CA GLY A 195 13.91 -7.16 -14.13
C GLY A 195 13.64 -6.00 -13.17
N ILE A 196 12.71 -6.15 -12.23
CA ILE A 196 12.33 -5.17 -11.18
C ILE A 196 11.98 -5.89 -9.87
N THR A 197 11.91 -5.18 -8.77
CA THR A 197 11.54 -5.69 -7.44
C THR A 197 10.14 -5.23 -7.02
N ALA A 198 9.62 -5.79 -5.92
CA ALA A 198 8.30 -5.42 -5.39
C ALA A 198 8.22 -3.93 -5.00
N SER A 199 9.33 -3.33 -4.53
CA SER A 199 9.40 -1.90 -4.20
C SER A 199 9.22 -0.98 -5.42
N ASN A 200 9.36 -1.50 -6.65
CA ASN A 200 9.14 -0.74 -7.88
C ASN A 200 7.66 -0.74 -8.35
N VAL A 201 6.75 -1.43 -7.67
CA VAL A 201 5.37 -1.63 -8.14
C VAL A 201 4.37 -1.13 -7.11
N ILE A 202 3.55 -0.15 -7.47
CA ILE A 202 2.56 0.46 -6.58
C ILE A 202 1.15 0.32 -7.16
N PHE A 203 0.24 -0.27 -6.39
CA PHE A 203 -1.19 -0.33 -6.65
C PHE A 203 -1.92 0.69 -5.77
N ASN A 204 -2.15 1.88 -6.31
CA ASN A 204 -2.87 2.97 -5.64
C ASN A 204 -4.38 2.84 -5.89
N VAL A 205 -5.12 2.32 -4.90
CA VAL A 205 -6.55 2.05 -5.00
C VAL A 205 -7.37 3.12 -4.28
N ARG A 206 -8.02 3.99 -5.05
CA ARG A 206 -8.87 5.07 -4.52
C ARG A 206 -10.33 4.68 -4.41
N GLY A 207 -11.12 5.51 -3.73
CA GLY A 207 -12.56 5.30 -3.52
C GLY A 207 -12.88 4.41 -2.31
N SER A 208 -14.18 4.18 -2.04
CA SER A 208 -14.67 3.53 -0.81
C SER A 208 -15.66 2.38 -1.04
N SER A 209 -16.02 2.08 -2.28
CA SER A 209 -17.19 1.25 -2.59
C SER A 209 -17.02 -0.26 -2.41
N SER A 210 -15.79 -0.79 -2.47
CA SER A 210 -15.50 -2.20 -2.25
C SER A 210 -14.18 -2.42 -1.50
N ALA A 211 -14.08 -3.54 -0.79
CA ALA A 211 -12.81 -3.95 -0.20
C ALA A 211 -11.81 -4.31 -1.30
N ALA A 212 -10.54 -3.93 -1.11
CA ALA A 212 -9.44 -4.53 -1.86
C ALA A 212 -9.20 -5.95 -1.32
N ALA A 213 -9.04 -6.94 -2.19
CA ALA A 213 -9.00 -8.34 -1.77
C ALA A 213 -7.83 -9.13 -2.36
N ILE A 214 -7.22 -9.99 -1.54
CA ILE A 214 -6.28 -11.03 -1.95
C ILE A 214 -6.78 -12.33 -1.31
N SER A 215 -7.00 -13.38 -2.09
CA SER A 215 -7.66 -14.59 -1.58
C SER A 215 -7.24 -15.87 -2.30
N GLY A 216 -7.52 -17.01 -1.67
CA GLY A 216 -7.18 -18.32 -2.23
C GLY A 216 -5.68 -18.60 -2.11
N SER A 217 -5.07 -19.06 -3.18
CA SER A 217 -3.61 -19.29 -3.29
C SER A 217 -2.93 -18.19 -4.11
N ALA A 218 -3.50 -16.98 -4.13
CA ALA A 218 -2.96 -15.87 -4.90
C ALA A 218 -1.56 -15.45 -4.41
N ALA A 219 -0.74 -14.94 -5.32
CA ALA A 219 0.58 -14.39 -5.03
C ALA A 219 0.65 -12.92 -5.48
N PHE A 220 0.76 -12.01 -4.52
CA PHE A 220 0.87 -10.58 -4.76
C PHE A 220 2.32 -10.13 -4.61
N GLN A 221 2.77 -9.27 -5.53
CA GLN A 221 4.08 -8.62 -5.52
C GLN A 221 3.85 -7.12 -5.72
N GLY A 222 4.33 -6.29 -4.80
CA GLY A 222 4.20 -4.83 -4.89
C GLY A 222 3.70 -4.18 -3.61
N ILE A 223 3.37 -2.90 -3.70
CA ILE A 223 2.80 -2.12 -2.60
C ILE A 223 1.33 -1.84 -2.91
N LEU A 224 0.43 -2.22 -2.01
CA LEU A 224 -1.00 -1.94 -2.13
C LEU A 224 -1.36 -0.73 -1.25
N LEU A 225 -1.58 0.42 -1.87
CA LEU A 225 -1.97 1.65 -1.22
C LEU A 225 -3.49 1.87 -1.34
N ALA A 226 -4.24 1.45 -0.33
CA ALA A 226 -5.70 1.45 -0.32
C ALA A 226 -6.26 2.24 0.89
N ASN A 227 -5.77 3.47 1.08
CA ASN A 227 -5.94 4.29 2.29
C ASN A 227 -7.39 4.50 2.75
N TYR A 228 -8.36 4.44 1.83
CA TYR A 228 -9.79 4.64 2.11
C TYR A 228 -10.60 3.33 2.05
N ARG A 229 -9.94 2.18 1.91
CA ARG A 229 -10.59 0.89 1.73
C ARG A 229 -10.20 -0.10 2.80
N ASN A 230 -11.13 -1.01 3.07
CA ASN A 230 -10.79 -2.22 3.79
C ASN A 230 -9.98 -3.13 2.87
N VAL A 231 -8.87 -3.67 3.34
CA VAL A 231 -8.07 -4.70 2.67
C VAL A 231 -8.35 -6.03 3.35
N LYS A 232 -8.73 -7.04 2.57
CA LYS A 232 -8.97 -8.41 3.05
C LYS A 232 -7.98 -9.36 2.40
N ILE A 233 -7.23 -10.09 3.21
CA ILE A 233 -6.27 -11.10 2.77
C ILE A 233 -6.69 -12.42 3.40
N SER A 234 -7.20 -13.34 2.59
CA SER A 234 -7.71 -14.64 3.04
C SER A 234 -7.00 -15.78 2.31
N GLY A 235 -5.83 -16.16 2.83
CA GLY A 235 -4.86 -17.04 2.17
C GLY A 235 -3.87 -16.31 1.26
N GLY A 236 -3.01 -17.07 0.59
CA GLY A 236 -2.04 -16.56 -0.38
C GLY A 236 -0.74 -16.03 0.23
N THR A 237 0.07 -15.45 -0.65
CA THR A 237 1.37 -14.84 -0.34
C THR A 237 1.38 -13.39 -0.79
N VAL A 238 1.95 -12.53 0.03
CA VAL A 238 2.23 -11.12 -0.27
C VAL A 238 3.71 -10.92 -0.06
N ASN A 239 4.41 -10.44 -1.09
CA ASN A 239 5.76 -9.91 -0.97
C ASN A 239 5.70 -8.42 -1.29
N GLY A 240 5.72 -7.60 -0.25
CA GLY A 240 5.29 -6.22 -0.40
C GLY A 240 4.81 -5.55 0.87
N GLU A 241 4.14 -4.42 0.65
CA GLU A 241 3.51 -3.64 1.71
C GLU A 241 2.01 -3.52 1.47
N ILE A 242 1.23 -3.61 2.55
CA ILE A 242 -0.21 -3.45 2.52
C ILE A 242 -0.63 -2.26 3.38
N VAL A 243 -1.11 -1.21 2.74
CA VAL A 243 -1.67 -0.03 3.40
C VAL A 243 -3.17 0.02 3.15
N GLY A 244 -3.97 0.07 4.21
CA GLY A 244 -5.43 0.12 4.10
C GLY A 244 -6.08 0.95 5.19
N ASN A 245 -7.34 1.34 5.00
CA ASN A 245 -8.14 1.90 6.10
C ASN A 245 -8.31 0.90 7.25
N ARG A 246 -8.57 -0.35 6.89
CA ARG A 246 -8.62 -1.51 7.80
C ARG A 246 -8.01 -2.70 7.08
N VAL A 247 -7.12 -3.44 7.74
CA VAL A 247 -6.53 -4.66 7.17
C VAL A 247 -7.02 -5.89 7.93
N VAL A 248 -7.51 -6.90 7.22
CA VAL A 248 -7.96 -8.16 7.80
C VAL A 248 -7.17 -9.30 7.16
N ILE A 249 -6.49 -10.10 7.98
CA ILE A 249 -5.60 -11.17 7.53
C ILE A 249 -6.09 -12.50 8.11
N SER A 250 -6.36 -13.48 7.26
CA SER A 250 -6.91 -14.79 7.63
C SER A 250 -6.51 -15.86 6.62
N GLY A 251 -7.01 -17.09 6.79
CA GLY A 251 -6.83 -18.17 5.83
C GLY A 251 -5.39 -18.67 5.69
N GLY A 252 -4.54 -18.42 6.69
CA GLY A 252 -3.11 -18.78 6.63
C GLY A 252 -2.30 -17.92 5.66
N ALA A 253 -2.74 -16.69 5.38
CA ALA A 253 -1.98 -15.75 4.55
C ALA A 253 -0.59 -15.49 5.13
N THR A 254 0.39 -15.37 4.23
CA THR A 254 1.79 -15.04 4.58
C THR A 254 2.19 -13.75 3.90
N LEU A 255 2.72 -12.80 4.68
CA LEU A 255 3.14 -11.50 4.20
C LEU A 255 4.61 -11.31 4.54
N PHE A 256 5.40 -10.88 3.56
CA PHE A 256 6.81 -10.57 3.70
C PHE A 256 7.04 -9.12 3.31
N HIS A 257 7.82 -8.42 4.11
CA HIS A 257 8.26 -7.08 3.80
C HIS A 257 8.95 -7.01 2.43
N ALA A 258 8.70 -5.93 1.69
CA ALA A 258 9.42 -5.68 0.44
C ALA A 258 10.91 -5.56 0.73
N SER A 259 11.74 -6.46 0.22
CA SER A 259 13.19 -6.23 0.23
C SER A 259 13.51 -5.13 -0.79
N PRO A 260 14.28 -4.08 -0.42
CA PRO A 260 14.72 -3.07 -1.36
C PRO A 260 15.54 -3.65 -2.52
#